data_AF-A0ABD0QIX1-F1
#
_entry.id   AF-A0ABD0QIX1-F1
#
_cell.length_a   1.000
_cell.length_b   1.000
_cell.length_c   1.000
_cell.angle_alpha   90.00
_cell.angle_beta   90.00
_cell.angle_gamma   90.00
#
_symmetry.space_group_name_H-M   'P 1'
#
loop_
_entity.id
_entity.type
_entity.pdbx_description
1 polymer ?
#
loop_
_entity_poly.entity_id
_entity_poly.type
_entity_poly.pdbx_seq_one_letter_code
_entity_poly.pdbx_strand_id
1 'polypeptide(L)' 'MPHKIGRIIECSPADRCGKLKVGDRILAVNGCSITNKSHSDIVNLIKEAGNTVTLRIIPGD' A
#
# COMPACT_ATOMS: atom_id res chain seq x y z
N MET A 1 -2.80 0.09 14.51
CA MET A 1 -2.86 -1.18 13.76
C MET A 1 -1.86 -1.11 12.62
N PRO A 2 -1.03 -2.14 12.38
CA PRO A 2 -0.17 -2.17 11.22
C PRO A 2 -1.02 -2.23 9.94
N HIS A 3 -0.78 -1.31 9.01
CA HIS A 3 -1.48 -1.24 7.74
C HIS A 3 -1.01 -2.40 6.85
N LYS A 4 -1.78 -3.50 6.89
CA LYS A 4 -1.51 -4.75 6.16
C LYS A 4 -2.40 -4.87 4.91
N ILE A 5 -1.89 -5.55 3.90
CA ILE A 5 -2.66 -5.93 2.71
C ILE A 5 -3.55 -7.11 3.08
N GLY A 6 -4.85 -6.86 3.24
CA GLY A 6 -5.84 -7.91 3.53
C GLY A 6 -6.35 -8.64 2.29
N ARG A 7 -6.34 -7.97 1.13
CA ARG A 7 -6.81 -8.54 -0.13
C ARG A 7 -6.15 -7.83 -1.31
N ILE A 8 -5.89 -8.59 -2.37
CA ILE A 8 -5.51 -8.08 -3.68
C ILE A 8 -6.67 -8.35 -4.63
N ILE A 9 -7.04 -7.35 -5.42
CA ILE A 9 -8.14 -7.45 -6.39
C ILE A 9 -7.57 -7.97 -7.70
N GLU A 10 -8.17 -9.01 -8.27
CA GLU A 10 -7.75 -9.58 -9.56
C GLU A 10 -7.79 -8.50 -10.67
N CYS A 11 -6.81 -8.53 -11.57
CA CYS A 11 -6.63 -7.55 -12.64
C CYS A 11 -6.34 -6.10 -12.18
N SER A 12 -6.20 -5.84 -10.88
CA SER A 12 -5.79 -4.53 -10.36
C SER A 12 -4.31 -4.24 -10.65
N PRO A 13 -3.86 -2.96 -10.61
CA PRO A 13 -2.44 -2.65 -10.74
C PRO A 13 -1.58 -3.32 -9.66
N ALA A 14 -2.14 -3.57 -8.47
CA ALA A 14 -1.44 -4.29 -7.40
C ALA A 14 -1.22 -5.77 -7.75
N ASP A 15 -2.24 -6.42 -8.34
CA ASP A 15 -2.18 -7.80 -8.82
C ASP A 15 -1.21 -7.95 -10.00
N ARG A 16 -1.34 -7.09 -11.01
CA ARG A 16 -0.45 -7.07 -12.19
C ARG A 16 1.00 -6.77 -11.84
N CYS A 17 1.26 -6.11 -10.71
CA CYS A 17 2.62 -5.87 -10.23
C CYS A 17 3.32 -7.18 -9.84
N GLY A 18 2.57 -8.19 -9.39
CA GLY A 18 3.08 -9.51 -8.97
C GLY A 18 3.99 -9.52 -7.75
N LYS A 19 4.39 -8.34 -7.24
CA LYS A 19 5.27 -8.16 -6.08
C LYS A 19 4.51 -8.03 -4.76
N LEU A 20 3.28 -7.55 -4.81
CA LEU A 20 2.43 -7.38 -3.64
C LEU A 20 1.75 -8.70 -3.31
N LYS A 21 1.75 -9.07 -2.03
CA LYS A 21 1.04 -10.24 -1.52
C LYS A 21 0.14 -9.88 -0.34
N VAL A 22 -0.91 -10.69 -0.16
CA VAL A 22 -1.73 -10.63 1.05
C VAL A 22 -0.85 -10.95 2.25
N GLY A 23 -0.95 -10.13 3.30
CA GLY A 23 -0.09 -10.19 4.48
C GLY A 23 0.99 -9.10 4.52
N ASP A 24 1.40 -8.57 3.37
CA ASP A 24 2.44 -7.53 3.29
C ASP A 24 2.07 -6.29 4.08
N ARG A 25 3.09 -5.64 4.63
CA ARG A 25 2.95 -4.41 5.40
C ARG A 25 3.43 -3.22 4.61
N ILE A 26 2.61 -2.17 4.55
CA ILE A 26 2.98 -0.92 3.93
C ILE A 26 3.80 -0.11 4.95
N LEU A 27 4.96 0.39 4.54
CA LEU A 27 5.83 1.28 5.32
C LEU A 27 5.73 2.74 4.85
N ALA A 28 5.62 2.94 3.53
CA ALA A 28 5.53 4.27 2.93
C ALA A 28 4.72 4.26 1.63
N VAL A 29 4.12 5.41 1.31
CA VAL A 29 3.37 5.67 0.08
C VAL A 29 3.95 6.91 -0.57
N ASN A 30 4.36 6.82 -1.84
CA ASN A 30 5.03 7.89 -2.59
C ASN A 30 6.23 8.51 -1.86
N GLY A 31 6.99 7.71 -1.13
CA GLY A 31 8.12 8.18 -0.31
C GLY A 31 7.72 8.76 1.06
N CYS A 32 6.44 8.96 1.34
CA CYS A 32 5.94 9.39 2.65
C CYS A 32 5.72 8.19 3.58
N SER A 33 6.43 8.19 4.71
CA SER A 33 6.25 7.18 5.76
C SER A 33 4.83 7.22 6.34
N ILE A 34 4.20 6.05 6.45
CA ILE A 34 2.83 5.93 6.96
C ILE A 34 2.75 5.45 8.41
N THR A 35 3.90 5.23 9.06
CA THR A 35 4.00 4.67 10.42
C THR A 35 3.20 5.45 11.47
N ASN A 36 3.08 6.77 11.31
CA ASN A 36 2.35 7.65 12.23
C ASN A 36 1.11 8.30 11.57
N LYS A 37 0.64 7.72 10.45
CA LYS A 37 -0.52 8.22 9.71
C LYS A 37 -1.75 7.37 10.00
N SER A 38 -2.90 8.03 10.05
CA SER A 38 -4.18 7.35 10.19
C SER A 38 -4.52 6.62 8.89
N HIS A 39 -5.41 5.63 8.97
CA HIS A 39 -5.89 4.92 7.79
C HIS A 39 -6.42 5.89 6.72
N SER A 40 -7.19 6.90 7.14
CA SER A 40 -7.72 7.95 6.27
C SER A 40 -6.63 8.74 5.54
N ASP A 41 -5.55 9.12 6.22
CA ASP A 41 -4.44 9.85 5.61
C ASP A 41 -3.74 9.01 4.53
N ILE A 42 -3.60 7.71 4.76
CA ILE A 42 -2.97 6.79 3.81
C ILE A 42 -3.84 6.63 2.58
N VAL A 43 -5.16 6.46 2.78
CA VAL A 43 -6.12 6.40 1.68
C VAL A 43 -6.09 7.71 0.88
N ASN A 44 -6.02 8.86 1.54
CA ASN A 44 -5.88 10.15 0.87
C ASN A 44 -4.58 10.25 0.07
N LEU A 45 -3.44 9.86 0.64
CA LEU A 45 -2.15 9.83 -0.07
C LEU A 45 -2.19 8.96 -1.33
N ILE A 46 -2.85 7.80 -1.26
CA ILE A 46 -3.00 6.91 -2.42
C ILE A 46 -3.93 7.55 -3.46
N LYS A 47 -5.01 8.20 -3.04
CA LYS A 47 -5.92 8.92 -3.95
C LYS A 47 -5.24 10.11 -4.62
N GLU A 48 -4.42 10.86 -3.88
CA GLU A 48 -3.65 12.00 -4.38
C GLU A 48 -2.50 11.60 -5.31
N ALA A 49 -2.03 10.35 -5.25
CA ALA A 49 -1.02 9.81 -6.16
C ALA A 49 -1.42 9.88 -7.65
N GLY A 50 -2.73 9.96 -7.93
CA GLY A 50 -3.26 9.98 -9.29
C GLY A 50 -3.00 8.68 -10.03
N ASN A 51 -2.24 8.75 -11.12
CA ASN A 51 -2.08 7.64 -12.06
C ASN A 51 -0.99 6.63 -11.66
N THR A 52 -0.04 7.02 -10.80
CA THR A 52 1.09 6.18 -10.39
C THR A 52 1.29 6.28 -8.88
N VAL A 53 1.30 5.14 -8.19
CA VAL A 53 1.57 5.08 -6.75
C VAL A 53 2.78 4.19 -6.48
N THR A 54 3.73 4.71 -5.69
CA THR A 54 4.89 3.94 -5.24
C THR A 54 4.66 3.49 -3.81
N LEU A 55 4.65 2.18 -3.57
CA LEU A 55 4.48 1.62 -2.23
C LEU A 55 5.79 1.00 -1.77
N ARG A 56 6.24 1.36 -0.56
CA ARG A 56 7.33 0.66 0.12
C ARG A 56 6.70 -0.35 1.05
N ILE A 57 6.90 -1.63 0.77
CA ILE A 57 6.37 -2.74 1.55
C ILE A 57 7.49 -3.55 2.20
N ILE A 58 7.14 -4.30 3.23
CA ILE A 58 7.93 -5.42 3.73
C ILE A 58 7.09 -6.69 3.67
N PRO A 59 7.71 -7.85 3.40
CA PRO A 59 7.05 -9.13 3.45
C PRO A 59 6.33 -9.31 4.78
N GLY A 60 5.04 -9.66 4.71
CA GLY A 60 4.34 -10.20 5.86
C GLY A 60 4.85 -11.61 6.15
N ASP A 61 5.08 -11.90 7.43
CA ASP A 61 5.18 -13.27 7.93
C ASP A 61 3.81 -13.97 7.83
#